data_AF-A0A9Q4G944-F1
#
_entry.id   AF-A0A9Q4G944-F1
#
_cell.length_a   1.000
_cell.length_b   1.000
_cell.length_c   1.000
_cell.angle_alpha   90.00
_cell.angle_beta   90.00
_cell.angle_gamma   90.00
#
_symmetry.space_group_name_H-M   'P 1'
#
loop_
_entity.id
_entity.type
_entity.pdbx_description
1 polymer ?
#
loop_
_entity_poly.entity_id
_entity_poly.type
_entity_poly.pdbx_seq_one_letter_code
_entity_poly.pdbx_strand_id
1 'polypeptide(L)'
;MKIYKLKTGYTELAAALLKKGQNVIAPKFSGRTLLFGKIEKAEDAVEPERYVNTVRSAKEFIFPATEPVVEFSYKNKDVKVFDSLVQSDEKIILGLRPCDAAAFTIIDDVFNYEYKDEFYAEKRKNTTLVSFSCEHSDEACFCSSVGLRPDSPQGSDLLFKKDVHGNYFAYSCSEKGEKLVALLKEIFEETTEDFTESPCYEEVLGHMRPPLDTVRIKEWLDKNFENPLWDEFASRCLGCGSCAFLCPTCHCFDIVDETKYSSGLRRKNWDACQFPLFTLHASGHNPRPLQSKRYRQRVMHKFKYYNDRFNKTLCTGCGRCVRACPVNLDIYQVVSEITKENSLEETLNEQHL
;
A
#
# COMPACT_ATOMS: atom_id res chain seq x y z
N MET A 1 4.06 0.96 -24.72
CA MET A 1 4.94 0.59 -23.60
C MET A 1 6.12 -0.15 -24.20
N LYS A 2 7.36 0.31 -23.99
CA LYS A 2 8.52 -0.43 -24.48
C LYS A 2 8.80 -1.63 -23.58
N ILE A 3 9.30 -2.69 -24.18
CA ILE A 3 9.60 -3.96 -23.51
C ILE A 3 11.09 -4.22 -23.65
N TYR A 4 11.71 -4.64 -22.55
CA TYR A 4 13.12 -4.93 -22.49
C TYR A 4 13.34 -6.31 -21.88
N LYS A 5 14.10 -7.17 -22.55
CA LYS A 5 14.59 -8.40 -21.96
C LYS A 5 15.75 -8.07 -21.02
N LEU A 6 15.69 -8.55 -19.79
CA LEU A 6 16.82 -8.50 -18.87
C LEU A 6 17.77 -9.64 -19.20
N LYS A 7 19.03 -9.32 -19.53
CA LYS A 7 20.06 -10.30 -19.91
C LYS A 7 20.58 -11.11 -18.72
N THR A 8 20.21 -10.72 -17.51
CA THR A 8 20.70 -11.25 -16.23
C THR A 8 19.54 -11.54 -15.27
N GLY A 9 19.83 -11.97 -14.05
CA GLY A 9 18.84 -12.20 -13.01
C GLY A 9 18.55 -10.98 -12.14
N TYR A 10 17.70 -11.19 -11.13
CA TYR A 10 17.32 -10.19 -10.14
C TYR A 10 18.51 -9.67 -9.32
N THR A 11 19.37 -10.58 -8.88
CA THR A 11 20.56 -10.25 -8.07
C THR A 11 21.54 -9.39 -8.86
N GLU A 12 21.76 -9.69 -10.14
CA GLU A 12 22.61 -8.88 -11.01
C GLU A 12 22.01 -7.51 -11.29
N LEU A 13 20.68 -7.41 -11.42
CA LEU A 13 19.99 -6.11 -11.51
C LEU A 13 20.25 -5.28 -10.24
N ALA A 14 20.10 -5.86 -9.05
CA ALA A 14 20.40 -5.18 -7.79
C ALA A 14 21.88 -4.75 -7.72
N ALA A 15 22.82 -5.61 -8.12
CA ALA A 15 24.24 -5.30 -8.18
C ALA A 15 24.56 -4.15 -9.15
N ALA A 16 23.92 -4.14 -10.33
CA ALA A 16 24.12 -3.10 -11.32
C ALA A 16 23.61 -1.74 -10.81
N LEU A 17 22.47 -1.70 -10.14
CA LEU A 17 21.95 -0.49 -9.49
C LEU A 17 22.92 0.07 -8.45
N LEU A 18 23.41 -0.78 -7.55
CA LEU A 18 24.39 -0.38 -6.53
C LEU A 18 25.70 0.11 -7.15
N LYS A 19 26.19 -0.55 -8.20
CA LYS A 19 27.41 -0.14 -8.93
C LYS A 19 27.28 1.24 -9.58
N LYS A 20 26.06 1.64 -9.98
CA LYS A 20 25.76 3.00 -10.49
C LYS A 20 25.55 4.02 -9.36
N GLY A 21 25.79 3.66 -8.09
CA GLY A 21 25.63 4.53 -6.94
C GLY A 21 24.19 4.85 -6.58
N GLN A 22 23.22 4.05 -7.03
CA GLN A 22 21.81 4.26 -6.71
C GLN A 22 21.50 3.86 -5.26
N ASN A 23 20.62 4.60 -4.60
CA ASN A 23 20.07 4.21 -3.30
C ASN A 23 18.95 3.18 -3.51
N VAL A 24 19.23 1.90 -3.21
CA VAL A 24 18.30 0.80 -3.46
C VAL A 24 17.65 0.33 -2.17
N ILE A 25 16.32 0.33 -2.16
CA ILE A 25 15.49 -0.29 -1.14
C ILE A 25 14.92 -1.59 -1.73
N ALA A 26 15.10 -2.71 -1.05
CA ALA A 26 14.57 -4.00 -1.48
C ALA A 26 14.09 -4.83 -0.29
N PRO A 27 13.28 -5.89 -0.50
CA PRO A 27 12.98 -6.86 0.52
C PRO A 27 14.27 -7.48 1.05
N LYS A 28 14.52 -7.38 2.35
CA LYS A 28 15.65 -8.01 3.04
C LYS A 28 15.22 -8.52 4.40
N PHE A 29 15.89 -9.55 4.89
CA PHE A 29 15.63 -10.05 6.23
C PHE A 29 16.20 -9.09 7.30
N SER A 30 15.34 -8.67 8.22
CA SER A 30 15.71 -8.05 9.49
C SER A 30 15.42 -9.06 10.59
N GLY A 31 16.46 -9.76 11.06
CA GLY A 31 16.29 -10.95 11.89
C GLY A 31 15.51 -12.03 11.13
N ARG A 32 14.31 -12.39 11.61
CA ARG A 32 13.42 -13.38 10.98
C ARG A 32 12.33 -12.75 10.11
N THR A 33 12.26 -11.43 10.05
CA THR A 33 11.16 -10.71 9.41
C THR A 33 11.61 -10.16 8.07
N LEU A 34 10.86 -10.46 7.01
CA LEU A 34 11.09 -9.86 5.70
C LEU A 34 10.45 -8.47 5.63
N LEU A 35 11.29 -7.45 5.49
CA LEU A 35 10.89 -6.04 5.40
C LEU A 35 11.56 -5.40 4.19
N PHE A 36 11.00 -4.31 3.68
CA PHE A 36 11.76 -3.43 2.80
C PHE A 36 12.83 -2.71 3.61
N GLY A 37 14.04 -2.62 3.08
CA GLY A 37 15.14 -1.91 3.70
C GLY A 37 16.23 -1.57 2.69
N LYS A 38 17.10 -0.63 3.06
CA LYS A 38 18.26 -0.30 2.23
C LYS A 38 19.19 -1.51 2.13
N ILE A 39 19.60 -1.83 0.91
CA ILE A 39 20.61 -2.86 0.64
C ILE A 39 21.97 -2.21 0.44
N GLU A 40 23.02 -2.81 1.00
CA GLU A 40 24.40 -2.38 0.78
C GLU A 40 25.14 -3.33 -0.17
N LYS A 41 24.62 -4.56 -0.31
CA LYS A 41 25.09 -5.59 -1.23
C LYS A 41 23.90 -6.19 -1.96
N ALA A 42 24.12 -6.72 -3.16
CA ALA A 42 23.06 -7.31 -3.97
C ALA A 42 22.41 -8.51 -3.28
N GLU A 43 23.22 -9.30 -2.56
CA GLU A 43 22.80 -10.51 -1.85
C GLU A 43 21.92 -10.23 -0.62
N ASP A 44 21.86 -8.97 -0.17
CA ASP A 44 20.90 -8.57 0.87
C ASP A 44 19.46 -8.61 0.35
N ALA A 45 19.26 -8.46 -0.97
CA ALA A 45 17.95 -8.41 -1.59
C ALA A 45 17.39 -9.82 -1.78
N VAL A 46 16.19 -10.05 -1.25
CA VAL A 46 15.47 -11.31 -1.39
C VAL A 46 14.74 -11.31 -2.73
N GLU A 47 14.98 -12.34 -3.52
CA GLU A 47 14.37 -12.53 -4.84
C GLU A 47 12.84 -12.60 -4.76
N PRO A 48 12.11 -12.02 -5.74
CA PRO A 48 10.65 -11.99 -5.78
C PRO A 48 10.00 -13.37 -5.62
N GLU A 49 10.61 -14.46 -6.07
CA GLU A 49 10.04 -15.80 -6.00
C GLU A 49 9.98 -16.35 -4.57
N ARG A 50 10.73 -15.74 -3.64
CA ARG A 50 10.89 -16.27 -2.28
C ARG A 50 9.88 -15.72 -1.26
N TYR A 51 8.94 -14.88 -1.68
CA TYR A 51 7.95 -14.28 -0.79
C TYR A 51 6.66 -13.89 -1.51
N VAL A 52 5.52 -13.92 -0.81
CA VAL A 52 4.27 -13.35 -1.32
C VAL A 52 4.31 -11.82 -1.17
N ASN A 53 4.53 -11.35 0.06
CA ASN A 53 4.65 -9.94 0.41
C ASN A 53 5.58 -9.78 1.64
N THR A 54 6.22 -8.62 1.76
CA THR A 54 6.87 -8.18 3.00
C THR A 54 5.84 -7.93 4.10
N VAL A 55 6.24 -8.00 5.38
CA VAL A 55 5.30 -7.77 6.50
C VAL A 55 4.73 -6.35 6.47
N ARG A 56 5.59 -5.33 6.36
CA ARG A 56 5.17 -3.94 6.12
C ARG A 56 5.28 -3.61 4.64
N SER A 57 4.34 -2.82 4.13
CA SER A 57 4.43 -2.32 2.75
C SER A 57 5.55 -1.28 2.61
N ALA A 58 5.93 -1.00 1.37
CA ALA A 58 6.92 0.01 1.05
C ALA A 58 6.46 1.47 1.31
N LYS A 59 5.23 1.68 1.82
CA LYS A 59 4.71 3.03 2.05
C LYS A 59 5.60 3.85 2.98
N GLU A 60 6.30 3.21 3.91
CA GLU A 60 7.21 3.88 4.88
C GLU A 60 8.36 4.65 4.23
N PHE A 61 8.72 4.34 2.98
CA PHE A 61 9.79 5.05 2.27
C PHE A 61 9.31 6.36 1.64
N ILE A 62 8.00 6.56 1.51
CA ILE A 62 7.39 7.77 0.93
C ILE A 62 6.57 8.52 1.97
N PHE A 63 5.91 7.81 2.86
CA PHE A 63 5.16 8.30 4.00
C PHE A 63 5.68 7.61 5.28
N PRO A 64 6.79 8.09 5.88
CA PRO A 64 7.45 7.42 7.00
C PRO A 64 6.59 7.41 8.27
N ALA A 65 6.85 6.42 9.15
CA ALA A 65 6.10 6.24 10.38
C ALA A 65 6.18 7.44 11.34
N THR A 66 7.31 8.15 11.30
CA THR A 66 7.54 9.38 12.05
C THR A 66 8.28 10.37 11.16
N GLU A 67 7.79 11.60 11.07
CA GLU A 67 8.35 12.63 10.20
C GLU A 67 8.42 13.99 10.92
N PRO A 68 9.60 14.59 11.09
CA PRO A 68 9.72 15.95 11.62
C PRO A 68 9.11 16.97 10.65
N VAL A 69 8.36 17.93 11.17
CA VAL A 69 7.72 19.00 10.38
C VAL A 69 8.24 20.37 10.79
N VAL A 70 8.31 20.63 12.10
CA VAL A 70 8.72 21.95 12.63
C VAL A 70 9.61 21.75 13.85
N GLU A 71 10.78 22.37 13.83
CA GLU A 71 11.63 22.55 15.00
C GLU A 71 11.38 23.92 15.62
N PHE A 72 11.33 23.99 16.94
CA PHE A 72 11.23 25.27 17.64
C PHE A 72 12.16 25.34 18.85
N SER A 73 12.60 26.54 19.18
CA SER A 73 13.41 26.82 20.36
C SER A 73 12.96 28.11 21.03
N TYR A 74 13.11 28.14 22.36
CA TYR A 74 12.75 29.26 23.21
C TYR A 74 13.96 29.67 24.06
N LYS A 75 14.40 30.92 23.95
CA LYS A 75 15.47 31.47 24.77
C LYS A 75 15.18 32.93 25.09
N ASN A 76 15.27 33.32 26.36
CA ASN A 76 15.14 34.71 26.81
C ASN A 76 13.86 35.44 26.30
N LYS A 77 12.73 34.74 26.23
CA LYS A 77 11.45 35.22 25.65
C LYS A 77 11.41 35.31 24.12
N ASP A 78 12.47 34.95 23.42
CA ASP A 78 12.47 34.81 21.96
C ASP A 78 12.14 33.37 21.54
N VAL A 79 11.21 33.24 20.58
CA VAL A 79 10.88 31.97 19.93
C VAL A 79 11.51 31.97 18.54
N LYS A 80 12.26 30.92 18.22
CA LYS A 80 12.72 30.63 16.86
C LYS A 80 12.04 29.37 16.36
N VAL A 81 11.52 29.43 15.14
CA VAL A 81 10.88 28.32 14.45
C VAL A 81 11.70 28.03 13.19
N PHE A 82 11.96 26.76 12.94
CA PHE A 82 12.68 26.27 11.78
C PHE A 82 11.80 25.22 11.10
N ASP A 83 11.49 25.44 9.83
CA ASP A 83 10.82 24.42 9.03
C ASP A 83 11.78 23.25 8.82
N SER A 84 11.28 22.03 9.02
CA SER A 84 12.06 20.84 8.69
C SER A 84 12.29 20.81 7.19
N LEU A 85 13.55 20.73 6.77
CA LEU A 85 13.88 20.59 5.35
C LEU A 85 13.28 19.28 4.84
N VAL A 86 12.52 19.36 3.75
CA VAL A 86 12.07 18.18 3.01
C VAL A 86 13.29 17.61 2.27
N GLN A 87 14.12 16.87 3.00
CA GLN A 87 15.22 16.11 2.40
C GLN A 87 14.68 14.79 1.88
N SER A 88 14.79 14.59 0.56
CA SER A 88 14.54 13.29 -0.05
C SER A 88 15.57 13.02 -1.12
N ASP A 89 16.51 12.13 -0.82
CA ASP A 89 17.41 11.58 -1.82
C ASP A 89 16.64 10.74 -2.84
N GLU A 90 17.16 10.69 -4.07
CA GLU A 90 16.67 9.77 -5.09
C GLU A 90 16.87 8.33 -4.63
N LYS A 91 15.84 7.50 -4.80
CA LYS A 91 15.87 6.09 -4.41
C LYS A 91 15.04 5.22 -5.33
N ILE A 92 15.41 3.95 -5.38
CA ILE A 92 14.73 2.93 -6.16
C ILE A 92 14.20 1.89 -5.19
N ILE A 93 12.89 1.65 -5.21
CA ILE A 93 12.28 0.54 -4.47
C ILE A 93 12.14 -0.63 -5.44
N LEU A 94 13.02 -1.62 -5.26
CA LEU A 94 13.11 -2.84 -6.05
C LEU A 94 12.32 -3.97 -5.38
N GLY A 95 11.63 -4.81 -6.15
CA GLY A 95 10.95 -5.99 -5.61
C GLY A 95 9.53 -5.70 -5.09
N LEU A 96 8.90 -4.63 -5.57
CA LEU A 96 7.49 -4.36 -5.23
C LEU A 96 6.57 -5.41 -5.84
N ARG A 97 5.50 -5.74 -5.12
CA ARG A 97 4.34 -6.38 -5.77
C ARG A 97 3.49 -5.34 -6.47
N PRO A 98 2.79 -5.70 -7.56
CA PRO A 98 1.88 -4.78 -8.26
C PRO A 98 0.85 -4.13 -7.34
N CYS A 99 0.34 -4.87 -6.34
CA CYS A 99 -0.59 -4.33 -5.35
C CYS A 99 0.04 -3.30 -4.38
N ASP A 100 1.36 -3.30 -4.17
CA ASP A 100 2.06 -2.24 -3.41
C ASP A 100 2.36 -1.04 -4.31
N ALA A 101 2.78 -1.26 -5.57
CA ALA A 101 3.02 -0.18 -6.53
C ALA A 101 1.73 0.62 -6.80
N ALA A 102 0.61 -0.08 -7.04
CA ALA A 102 -0.69 0.52 -7.25
C ALA A 102 -1.21 1.30 -6.04
N ALA A 103 -0.76 0.98 -4.82
CA ALA A 103 -1.19 1.71 -3.63
C ALA A 103 -0.74 3.17 -3.65
N PHE A 104 0.41 3.48 -4.25
CA PHE A 104 0.89 4.84 -4.39
C PHE A 104 -0.04 5.68 -5.27
N THR A 105 -0.54 5.15 -6.39
CA THR A 105 -1.50 5.90 -7.24
C THR A 105 -2.87 6.11 -6.60
N ILE A 106 -3.17 5.35 -5.55
CA ILE A 106 -4.34 5.57 -4.71
C ILE A 106 -4.02 6.70 -3.73
N ILE A 107 -3.03 6.55 -2.86
CA ILE A 107 -2.75 7.57 -1.81
C ILE A 107 -2.21 8.90 -2.37
N ASP A 108 -1.69 8.91 -3.60
CA ASP A 108 -1.34 10.12 -4.32
C ASP A 108 -2.53 11.09 -4.36
N ASP A 109 -3.78 10.62 -4.46
CA ASP A 109 -4.94 11.53 -4.52
C ASP A 109 -5.12 12.31 -3.20
N VAL A 110 -5.09 11.63 -2.04
CA VAL A 110 -5.35 12.29 -0.75
C VAL A 110 -4.22 13.24 -0.35
N PHE A 111 -2.97 12.91 -0.65
CA PHE A 111 -1.81 13.77 -0.36
C PHE A 111 -1.68 14.96 -1.33
N ASN A 112 -2.47 14.98 -2.43
CA ASN A 112 -2.46 16.06 -3.41
C ASN A 112 -3.88 16.61 -3.69
N TYR A 113 -4.85 16.41 -2.79
CA TYR A 113 -6.26 16.77 -3.03
C TYR A 113 -6.51 18.28 -2.93
N GLU A 114 -6.68 18.81 -1.72
CA GLU A 114 -6.88 20.26 -1.48
C GLU A 114 -5.55 20.97 -1.19
N TYR A 115 -4.62 20.25 -0.56
CA TYR A 115 -3.29 20.73 -0.25
C TYR A 115 -2.28 19.68 -0.71
N LYS A 116 -1.22 20.15 -1.36
CA LYS A 116 -0.09 19.31 -1.75
C LYS A 116 0.83 19.16 -0.54
N ASP A 117 0.82 17.99 0.09
CA ASP A 117 1.79 17.68 1.15
C ASP A 117 3.19 17.58 0.54
N GLU A 118 4.03 18.59 0.76
CA GLU A 118 5.38 18.67 0.19
C GLU A 118 6.28 17.54 0.69
N PHE A 119 6.11 17.09 1.93
CA PHE A 119 6.90 16.00 2.51
C PHE A 119 6.67 14.68 1.78
N TYR A 120 5.41 14.38 1.46
CA TYR A 120 5.02 13.24 0.67
C TYR A 120 5.41 13.42 -0.80
N ALA A 121 5.05 14.56 -1.40
CA ALA A 121 5.20 14.80 -2.83
C ALA A 121 6.66 14.75 -3.29
N GLU A 122 7.59 15.35 -2.54
CA GLU A 122 9.03 15.29 -2.90
C GLU A 122 9.58 13.88 -2.76
N LYS A 123 9.19 13.12 -1.71
CA LYS A 123 9.58 11.70 -1.59
C LYS A 123 9.01 10.86 -2.71
N ARG A 124 7.76 11.09 -3.09
CA ARG A 124 7.07 10.40 -4.19
C ARG A 124 7.74 10.69 -5.53
N LYS A 125 8.12 11.95 -5.76
CA LYS A 125 8.84 12.42 -6.95
C LYS A 125 10.24 11.82 -7.03
N ASN A 126 10.97 11.71 -5.92
CA ASN A 126 12.35 11.18 -5.90
C ASN A 126 12.41 9.65 -5.72
N THR A 127 11.28 8.96 -5.76
CA THR A 127 11.23 7.50 -5.68
C THR A 127 10.87 6.89 -7.03
N THR A 128 11.67 5.93 -7.50
CA THR A 128 11.36 5.06 -8.65
C THR A 128 10.88 3.70 -8.15
N LEU A 129 9.76 3.22 -8.68
CA LEU A 129 9.06 2.01 -8.24
C LEU A 129 9.26 0.87 -9.25
N VAL A 130 9.98 -0.17 -8.84
CA VAL A 130 10.26 -1.35 -9.68
C VAL A 130 9.52 -2.56 -9.11
N SER A 131 8.53 -3.04 -9.85
CA SER A 131 7.64 -4.13 -9.44
C SER A 131 7.88 -5.41 -10.24
N PHE A 132 7.43 -6.54 -9.68
CA PHE A 132 7.55 -7.87 -10.27
C PHE A 132 6.20 -8.57 -10.18
N SER A 133 5.72 -9.11 -11.30
CA SER A 133 4.51 -9.94 -11.33
C SER A 133 4.59 -11.05 -10.28
N CYS A 134 3.44 -11.39 -9.71
CA CYS A 134 3.39 -12.46 -8.72
C CYS A 134 3.52 -13.82 -9.42
N GLU A 135 4.52 -14.59 -9.01
CA GLU A 135 4.65 -16.02 -9.36
C GLU A 135 4.01 -16.92 -8.28
N HIS A 136 3.69 -16.35 -7.11
CA HIS A 136 3.03 -17.04 -6.01
C HIS A 136 1.95 -16.17 -5.37
N SER A 137 0.90 -16.81 -4.87
CA SER A 137 -0.17 -16.21 -4.08
C SER A 137 -0.44 -17.06 -2.84
N ASP A 138 -1.16 -16.48 -1.89
CA ASP A 138 -1.71 -17.20 -0.74
C ASP A 138 -3.19 -16.90 -0.59
N GLU A 139 -3.84 -17.60 0.32
CA GLU A 139 -5.28 -17.47 0.58
C GLU A 139 -5.70 -16.05 1.00
N ALA A 140 -4.76 -15.19 1.44
CA ALA A 140 -5.07 -13.82 1.82
C ALA A 140 -5.05 -12.83 0.64
N CYS A 141 -4.56 -13.23 -0.54
CA CYS A 141 -4.52 -12.39 -1.73
C CYS A 141 -5.91 -12.24 -2.38
N PHE A 142 -6.33 -11.00 -2.64
CA PHE A 142 -7.58 -10.68 -3.32
C PHE A 142 -7.49 -9.42 -4.20
N CYS A 143 -6.31 -9.13 -4.76
CA CYS A 143 -6.10 -7.95 -5.60
C CYS A 143 -7.00 -7.94 -6.84
N SER A 144 -7.20 -9.11 -7.47
CA SER A 144 -8.15 -9.30 -8.57
C SER A 144 -9.59 -8.96 -8.18
N SER A 145 -9.95 -9.19 -6.91
CA SER A 145 -11.30 -8.93 -6.44
C SER A 145 -11.62 -7.45 -6.27
N VAL A 146 -10.61 -6.58 -6.24
CA VAL A 146 -10.78 -5.12 -6.11
C VAL A 146 -10.32 -4.37 -7.37
N GLY A 147 -10.30 -5.06 -8.53
CA GLY A 147 -10.02 -4.44 -9.83
C GLY A 147 -8.54 -4.26 -10.17
N LEU A 148 -7.62 -4.86 -9.40
CA LEU A 148 -6.20 -4.95 -9.75
C LEU A 148 -5.88 -6.32 -10.35
N ARG A 149 -4.62 -6.57 -10.68
CA ARG A 149 -4.14 -7.87 -11.14
C ARG A 149 -2.75 -8.19 -10.58
N PRO A 150 -2.36 -9.47 -10.49
CA PRO A 150 -1.02 -9.88 -10.04
C PRO A 150 0.14 -9.41 -10.94
N ASP A 151 -0.16 -8.81 -12.08
CA ASP A 151 0.76 -8.23 -13.07
C ASP A 151 0.37 -6.80 -13.47
N SER A 152 -0.45 -6.11 -12.66
CA SER A 152 -0.91 -4.76 -13.01
C SER A 152 0.26 -3.79 -13.12
N PRO A 153 0.38 -3.02 -14.22
CA PRO A 153 1.42 -1.99 -14.35
C PRO A 153 1.12 -0.75 -13.50
N GLN A 154 -0.09 -0.65 -12.92
CA GLN A 154 -0.54 0.54 -12.21
C GLN A 154 0.43 0.94 -11.09
N GLY A 155 0.95 2.17 -11.17
CA GLY A 155 1.88 2.75 -10.20
C GLY A 155 3.33 2.29 -10.32
N SER A 156 3.62 1.32 -11.19
CA SER A 156 5.00 0.90 -11.46
C SER A 156 5.67 1.92 -12.39
N ASP A 157 6.96 2.14 -12.20
CA ASP A 157 7.81 2.81 -13.19
C ASP A 157 8.42 1.77 -14.15
N LEU A 158 8.79 0.60 -13.61
CA LEU A 158 9.21 -0.57 -14.36
C LEU A 158 8.51 -1.82 -13.78
N LEU A 159 7.82 -2.59 -14.59
CA LEU A 159 7.17 -3.84 -14.21
C LEU A 159 7.90 -5.01 -14.86
N PHE A 160 8.37 -5.97 -14.06
CA PHE A 160 8.94 -7.21 -14.56
C PHE A 160 7.91 -8.34 -14.61
N LYS A 161 7.92 -9.09 -15.70
CA LYS A 161 7.23 -10.38 -15.85
C LYS A 161 8.24 -11.47 -16.22
N LYS A 162 7.89 -12.73 -15.99
CA LYS A 162 8.68 -13.89 -16.41
C LYS A 162 8.07 -14.60 -17.60
N ASP A 163 8.93 -15.12 -18.47
CA ASP A 163 8.54 -16.12 -19.46
C ASP A 163 8.56 -17.55 -18.88
N VAL A 164 8.12 -18.52 -19.68
CA VAL A 164 8.16 -19.96 -19.37
C VAL A 164 9.56 -20.52 -19.09
N HIS A 165 10.63 -19.79 -19.47
CA HIS A 165 12.02 -20.18 -19.24
C HIS A 165 12.63 -19.48 -18.02
N GLY A 166 11.86 -18.63 -17.33
CA GLY A 166 12.29 -17.87 -16.16
C GLY A 166 13.06 -16.58 -16.48
N ASN A 167 13.13 -16.17 -17.75
CA ASN A 167 13.74 -14.91 -18.15
C ASN A 167 12.83 -13.73 -17.79
N TYR A 168 13.42 -12.62 -17.37
CA TYR A 168 12.68 -11.42 -17.01
C TYR A 168 12.49 -10.47 -18.21
N PHE A 169 11.26 -10.01 -18.39
CA PHE A 169 10.88 -8.97 -19.32
C PHE A 169 10.36 -7.75 -18.56
N ALA A 170 11.00 -6.61 -18.78
CA ALA A 170 10.72 -5.34 -18.15
C ALA A 170 9.84 -4.47 -19.05
N TYR A 171 8.69 -4.08 -18.55
CA TYR A 171 7.78 -3.14 -19.16
C TYR A 171 8.01 -1.76 -18.57
N SER A 172 8.39 -0.81 -19.41
CA SER A 172 8.62 0.57 -19.00
C SER A 172 7.30 1.34 -18.93
N CYS A 173 6.83 1.57 -17.70
CA CYS A 173 5.51 2.12 -17.41
C CYS A 173 5.50 3.64 -17.24
N SER A 174 6.68 4.27 -17.13
CA SER A 174 6.82 5.72 -16.94
C SER A 174 8.15 6.26 -17.49
N GLU A 175 8.30 7.59 -17.53
CA GLU A 175 9.57 8.24 -17.86
C GLU A 175 10.72 7.86 -16.90
N LYS A 176 10.40 7.58 -15.62
CA LYS A 176 11.41 7.08 -14.67
C LYS A 176 11.86 5.67 -15.02
N GLY A 177 10.94 4.83 -15.52
CA GLY A 177 11.24 3.51 -16.06
C GLY A 177 12.21 3.58 -17.23
N GLU A 178 11.93 4.45 -18.22
CA GLU A 178 12.81 4.67 -19.38
C GLU A 178 14.20 5.16 -18.94
N LYS A 179 14.26 6.12 -18.00
CA LYS A 179 15.52 6.62 -17.45
C LYS A 179 16.31 5.50 -16.76
N LEU A 180 15.64 4.63 -16.02
CA LEU A 180 16.26 3.51 -15.33
C LEU A 180 16.83 2.48 -16.31
N VAL A 181 16.07 2.14 -17.36
CA VAL A 181 16.55 1.24 -18.42
C VAL A 181 17.75 1.85 -19.15
N ALA A 182 17.70 3.15 -19.47
CA ALA A 182 18.82 3.85 -20.12
C ALA A 182 20.09 3.88 -19.24
N LEU A 183 19.94 4.04 -17.93
CA LEU A 183 21.05 3.99 -16.94
C LEU A 183 21.76 2.63 -16.93
N LEU A 184 20.99 1.56 -17.20
CA LEU A 184 21.40 0.16 -17.12
C LEU A 184 21.41 -0.54 -18.49
N LYS A 185 21.62 0.23 -19.57
CA LYS A 185 21.53 -0.25 -20.96
C LYS A 185 22.37 -1.50 -21.26
N GLU A 186 23.43 -1.75 -20.50
CA GLU A 186 24.29 -2.92 -20.63
C GLU A 186 23.58 -4.25 -20.32
N ILE A 187 22.61 -4.25 -19.39
CA ILE A 187 21.88 -5.45 -18.95
C ILE A 187 20.48 -5.56 -19.54
N PHE A 188 20.02 -4.56 -20.30
CA PHE A 188 18.75 -4.58 -21.01
C PHE A 188 18.94 -4.76 -22.52
N GLU A 189 17.96 -5.42 -23.15
CA GLU A 189 17.83 -5.54 -24.59
C GLU A 189 16.40 -5.14 -24.98
N GLU A 190 16.24 -4.09 -25.78
CA GLU A 190 14.92 -3.73 -26.29
C GLU A 190 14.41 -4.83 -27.20
N THR A 191 13.18 -5.28 -26.98
CA THR A 191 12.59 -6.38 -27.73
C THR A 191 11.13 -6.09 -28.07
N THR A 192 10.70 -6.64 -29.18
CA THR A 192 9.29 -6.71 -29.58
C THR A 192 8.76 -8.14 -29.55
N GLU A 193 9.54 -9.07 -28.97
CA GLU A 193 9.15 -10.46 -28.84
C GLU A 193 7.87 -10.57 -28.00
N ASP A 194 6.88 -11.25 -28.56
CA ASP A 194 5.77 -11.78 -27.79
C ASP A 194 6.30 -13.01 -27.05
N PHE A 195 6.23 -13.01 -25.72
CA PHE A 195 6.72 -14.10 -24.90
C PHE A 195 5.56 -14.78 -24.19
N THR A 196 5.64 -16.10 -24.08
CA THR A 196 4.68 -16.86 -23.29
C THR A 196 4.96 -16.63 -21.82
N GLU A 197 3.99 -16.10 -21.09
CA GLU A 197 4.09 -15.86 -19.65
C GLU A 197 4.33 -17.17 -18.88
N SER A 198 5.02 -17.06 -17.73
CA SER A 198 5.28 -18.17 -16.82
C SER A 198 3.98 -18.92 -16.45
N PRO A 199 3.98 -20.27 -16.41
CA PRO A 199 2.79 -21.03 -16.01
C PRO A 199 2.35 -20.72 -14.58
N CYS A 200 3.28 -20.28 -13.72
CA CYS A 200 2.97 -19.87 -12.35
C CYS A 200 2.00 -18.68 -12.31
N TYR A 201 1.97 -17.83 -13.34
CA TYR A 201 1.05 -16.71 -13.40
C TYR A 201 -0.41 -17.16 -13.50
N GLU A 202 -0.70 -18.17 -14.34
CA GLU A 202 -2.05 -18.74 -14.47
C GLU A 202 -2.48 -19.45 -13.17
N GLU A 203 -1.56 -20.15 -12.51
CA GLU A 203 -1.82 -20.72 -11.18
C GLU A 203 -2.16 -19.64 -10.15
N VAL A 204 -1.41 -18.53 -10.16
CA VAL A 204 -1.66 -17.39 -9.29
C VAL A 204 -3.05 -16.80 -9.53
N LEU A 205 -3.45 -16.63 -10.79
CA LEU A 205 -4.79 -16.16 -11.15
C LEU A 205 -5.88 -17.13 -10.71
N GLY A 206 -5.68 -18.43 -10.90
CA GLY A 206 -6.61 -19.49 -10.50
C GLY A 206 -6.84 -19.57 -8.98
N HIS A 207 -5.84 -19.18 -8.18
CA HIS A 207 -5.96 -19.12 -6.71
C HIS A 207 -6.48 -17.79 -6.17
N MET A 208 -6.75 -16.78 -7.01
CA MET A 208 -7.31 -15.52 -6.54
C MET A 208 -8.74 -15.71 -6.04
N ARG A 209 -9.08 -15.00 -4.96
CA ARG A 209 -10.45 -15.01 -4.45
C ARG A 209 -11.45 -14.45 -5.49
N PRO A 210 -12.71 -14.91 -5.48
CA PRO A 210 -13.73 -14.43 -6.39
C PRO A 210 -13.85 -12.90 -6.43
N PRO A 211 -14.22 -12.31 -7.58
CA PRO A 211 -14.44 -10.88 -7.71
C PRO A 211 -15.43 -10.32 -6.69
N LEU A 212 -15.16 -9.12 -6.18
CA LEU A 212 -16.12 -8.37 -5.38
C LEU A 212 -16.84 -7.37 -6.28
N ASP A 213 -18.16 -7.25 -6.11
CA ASP A 213 -18.93 -6.17 -6.70
C ASP A 213 -18.78 -4.91 -5.83
N THR A 214 -17.77 -4.09 -6.13
CA THR A 214 -17.49 -2.88 -5.35
C THR A 214 -18.59 -1.83 -5.47
N VAL A 215 -19.39 -1.86 -6.53
CA VAL A 215 -20.55 -0.95 -6.70
C VAL A 215 -21.64 -1.35 -5.71
N ARG A 216 -22.01 -2.62 -5.71
CA ARG A 216 -23.01 -3.16 -4.78
C ARG A 216 -22.59 -3.05 -3.31
N ILE A 217 -21.30 -3.25 -3.02
CA ILE A 217 -20.75 -3.01 -1.67
C ILE A 217 -21.00 -1.56 -1.26
N LYS A 218 -20.67 -0.60 -2.12
CA LYS A 218 -20.87 0.82 -1.84
C LYS A 218 -22.35 1.15 -1.61
N GLU A 219 -23.24 0.65 -2.45
CA GLU A 219 -24.69 0.87 -2.33
C GLU A 219 -25.26 0.34 -1.01
N TRP A 220 -24.80 -0.83 -0.55
CA TRP A 220 -25.16 -1.32 0.78
C TRP A 220 -24.64 -0.40 1.87
N LEU A 221 -23.37 0.02 1.78
CA LEU A 221 -22.73 0.93 2.74
C LEU A 221 -23.39 2.33 2.80
N ASP A 222 -24.01 2.78 1.71
CA ASP A 222 -24.79 4.02 1.65
C ASP A 222 -26.05 3.95 2.52
N LYS A 223 -26.65 2.76 2.68
CA LYS A 223 -27.92 2.57 3.40
C LYS A 223 -27.76 2.00 4.82
N ASN A 224 -26.65 1.33 5.10
CA ASN A 224 -26.47 0.49 6.30
C ASN A 224 -25.49 1.05 7.35
N PHE A 225 -25.52 2.36 7.60
CA PHE A 225 -24.58 2.99 8.54
C PHE A 225 -24.70 2.49 9.98
N GLU A 226 -25.92 2.26 10.47
CA GLU A 226 -26.20 1.76 11.83
C GLU A 226 -26.68 0.29 11.84
N ASN A 227 -26.37 -0.48 10.78
CA ASN A 227 -26.78 -1.89 10.70
C ASN A 227 -26.12 -2.73 11.83
N PRO A 228 -26.88 -3.60 12.53
CA PRO A 228 -26.37 -4.39 13.66
C PRO A 228 -25.23 -5.36 13.31
N LEU A 229 -25.06 -5.75 12.03
CA LEU A 229 -23.95 -6.58 11.57
C LEU A 229 -22.58 -5.99 11.91
N TRP A 230 -22.48 -4.67 12.10
CA TRP A 230 -21.22 -4.06 12.53
C TRP A 230 -20.73 -4.57 13.89
N ASP A 231 -21.65 -4.90 14.80
CA ASP A 231 -21.31 -5.48 16.09
C ASP A 231 -20.85 -6.94 15.93
N GLU A 232 -21.47 -7.70 15.02
CA GLU A 232 -21.06 -9.07 14.71
C GLU A 232 -19.66 -9.12 14.08
N PHE A 233 -19.41 -8.32 13.04
CA PHE A 233 -18.11 -8.25 12.37
C PHE A 233 -16.99 -7.80 13.32
N ALA A 234 -17.29 -6.86 14.21
CA ALA A 234 -16.28 -6.31 15.12
C ALA A 234 -16.15 -7.05 16.45
N SER A 235 -17.01 -8.03 16.73
CA SER A 235 -17.04 -8.78 18.00
C SER A 235 -15.69 -9.36 18.41
N ARG A 236 -14.91 -9.85 17.44
CA ARG A 236 -13.57 -10.41 17.65
C ARG A 236 -12.45 -9.35 17.58
N CYS A 237 -12.74 -8.15 17.10
CA CYS A 237 -11.73 -7.15 16.80
C CYS A 237 -11.06 -6.61 18.07
N LEU A 238 -9.75 -6.82 18.18
CA LEU A 238 -8.96 -6.34 19.33
C LEU A 238 -8.68 -4.83 19.32
N GLY A 239 -9.00 -4.12 18.24
CA GLY A 239 -8.66 -2.70 18.11
C GLY A 239 -7.16 -2.37 18.02
N CYS A 240 -6.31 -3.36 17.72
CA CYS A 240 -4.84 -3.22 17.78
C CYS A 240 -4.20 -2.38 16.65
N GLY A 241 -4.93 -2.03 15.58
CA GLY A 241 -4.42 -1.19 14.49
C GLY A 241 -3.44 -1.84 13.51
N SER A 242 -3.02 -3.10 13.71
CA SER A 242 -2.11 -3.83 12.80
C SER A 242 -2.55 -3.74 11.32
N CYS A 243 -3.84 -3.94 11.07
CA CYS A 243 -4.43 -3.84 9.74
C CYS A 243 -4.35 -2.45 9.09
N ALA A 244 -4.19 -1.36 9.86
CA ALA A 244 -3.99 -0.02 9.35
C ALA A 244 -2.50 0.25 9.08
N PHE A 245 -1.62 -0.12 10.01
CA PHE A 245 -0.18 0.13 9.86
C PHE A 245 0.45 -0.68 8.72
N LEU A 246 0.02 -1.93 8.50
CA LEU A 246 0.56 -2.76 7.42
C LEU A 246 -0.09 -2.50 6.05
N CYS A 247 -1.24 -1.82 6.02
CA CYS A 247 -1.97 -1.59 4.77
C CYS A 247 -1.28 -0.49 3.94
N PRO A 248 -0.99 -0.74 2.64
CA PRO A 248 -0.26 0.21 1.83
C PRO A 248 -1.06 1.48 1.50
N THR A 249 -2.39 1.43 1.61
CA THR A 249 -3.27 2.57 1.31
C THR A 249 -3.72 3.36 2.55
N CYS A 250 -3.44 2.87 3.77
CA CYS A 250 -3.79 3.60 4.99
C CYS A 250 -2.78 4.71 5.27
N HIS A 251 -3.29 5.93 5.46
CA HIS A 251 -2.53 7.18 5.45
C HIS A 251 -2.89 8.14 6.61
N CYS A 252 -3.57 7.65 7.66
CA CYS A 252 -3.85 8.47 8.84
C CYS A 252 -2.56 8.75 9.62
N PHE A 253 -2.44 9.96 10.15
CA PHE A 253 -1.37 10.36 11.07
C PHE A 253 -1.90 11.34 12.11
N ASP A 254 -1.19 11.41 13.23
CA ASP A 254 -1.35 12.41 14.28
C ASP A 254 -0.17 13.39 14.27
N ILE A 255 -0.36 14.57 14.84
CA ILE A 255 0.67 15.58 15.02
C ILE A 255 1.00 15.68 16.50
N VAL A 256 2.24 15.34 16.84
CA VAL A 256 2.71 15.33 18.23
C VAL A 256 3.88 16.29 18.39
N ASP A 257 3.87 17.05 19.49
CA ASP A 257 4.99 17.91 19.89
C ASP A 257 5.87 17.20 20.93
N GLU A 258 7.08 16.81 20.51
CA GLU A 258 8.10 16.29 21.41
C GLU A 258 8.89 17.46 22.00
N THR A 259 8.70 17.74 23.30
CA THR A 259 9.29 18.92 23.96
C THR A 259 10.44 18.57 24.88
N LYS A 260 11.43 19.45 24.89
CA LYS A 260 12.47 19.62 25.90
C LYS A 260 12.25 20.98 26.57
N TYR A 261 12.98 21.25 27.66
CA TYR A 261 12.80 22.48 28.45
C TYR A 261 12.74 23.78 27.63
N SER A 262 13.62 23.94 26.64
CA SER A 262 13.75 25.17 25.85
C SER A 262 13.69 24.94 24.33
N SER A 263 13.24 23.77 23.89
CA SER A 263 13.11 23.45 22.47
C SER A 263 12.16 22.28 22.27
N GLY A 264 11.66 22.10 21.06
CA GLY A 264 10.82 20.97 20.73
C GLY A 264 10.77 20.71 19.24
N LEU A 265 10.16 19.58 18.90
CA LEU A 265 10.02 19.11 17.55
C LEU A 265 8.59 18.60 17.35
N ARG A 266 7.87 19.24 16.44
CA ARG A 266 6.59 18.77 15.94
C ARG A 266 6.81 17.68 14.89
N ARG A 267 6.15 16.55 15.05
CA ARG A 267 6.25 15.41 14.13
C ARG A 267 4.88 14.91 13.69
N LYS A 268 4.78 14.44 12.45
CA LYS A 268 3.73 13.52 12.02
C LYS A 268 4.10 12.12 12.51
N ASN A 269 3.17 11.42 13.16
CA ASN A 269 3.31 10.02 13.51
C ASN A 269 2.16 9.24 12.89
N TRP A 270 2.43 8.07 12.31
CA TRP A 270 1.36 7.21 11.82
C TRP A 270 0.32 6.95 12.92
N ASP A 271 -0.94 7.06 12.53
CA ASP A 271 -2.08 6.82 13.39
C ASP A 271 -3.11 5.99 12.62
N ALA A 272 -4.21 5.65 13.26
CA ALA A 272 -5.29 4.91 12.66
C ALA A 272 -6.65 5.52 13.00
N CYS A 273 -7.49 5.73 11.98
CA CYS A 273 -8.89 6.13 12.16
C CYS A 273 -9.75 5.16 12.99
N GLN A 274 -9.18 4.00 13.35
CA GLN A 274 -9.77 2.96 14.18
C GLN A 274 -9.40 3.07 15.67
N PHE A 275 -8.52 4.00 16.06
CA PHE A 275 -8.20 4.24 17.46
C PHE A 275 -9.20 5.18 18.12
N PRO A 276 -9.44 5.02 19.45
CA PRO A 276 -10.42 5.83 20.15
C PRO A 276 -10.06 7.32 20.18
N LEU A 277 -8.76 7.65 20.27
CA LEU A 277 -8.30 9.05 20.34
C LEU A 277 -8.49 9.81 19.02
N PHE A 278 -8.49 9.11 17.87
CA PHE A 278 -8.59 9.73 16.55
C PHE A 278 -9.84 10.60 16.36
N THR A 279 -10.95 10.28 17.04
CA THR A 279 -12.19 11.11 17.03
C THR A 279 -12.61 11.59 18.40
N LEU A 280 -11.72 11.60 19.38
CA LEU A 280 -12.04 12.18 20.66
C LEU A 280 -12.06 13.70 20.52
N HIS A 281 -13.21 14.32 20.69
CA HIS A 281 -13.34 15.77 20.64
C HIS A 281 -12.85 16.40 21.95
N ALA A 282 -12.44 17.67 21.90
CA ALA A 282 -12.00 18.41 23.08
C ALA A 282 -13.06 18.52 24.20
N SER A 283 -14.35 18.34 23.87
CA SER A 283 -15.45 18.27 24.85
C SER A 283 -15.52 16.95 25.63
N GLY A 284 -14.69 15.96 25.28
CA GLY A 284 -14.76 14.60 25.81
C GLY A 284 -15.77 13.69 25.09
N HIS A 285 -16.58 14.23 24.17
CA HIS A 285 -17.44 13.41 23.32
C HIS A 285 -16.62 12.64 22.29
N ASN A 286 -16.93 11.35 22.11
CA ASN A 286 -16.38 10.53 21.04
C ASN A 286 -17.52 10.02 20.16
N PRO A 287 -17.59 10.41 18.87
CA PRO A 287 -18.61 9.91 17.94
C PRO A 287 -18.50 8.41 17.65
N ARG A 288 -17.34 7.80 17.92
CA ARG A 288 -17.07 6.36 17.69
C ARG A 288 -16.53 5.69 18.97
N PRO A 289 -17.33 5.64 20.05
CA PRO A 289 -16.87 5.14 21.35
C PRO A 289 -16.72 3.61 21.34
N LEU A 290 -17.48 2.90 20.52
CA LEU A 290 -17.48 1.44 20.41
C LEU A 290 -16.53 0.94 19.32
N GLN A 291 -16.00 -0.26 19.52
CA GLN A 291 -15.10 -0.91 18.57
C GLN A 291 -15.77 -1.19 17.22
N SER A 292 -17.06 -1.56 17.22
CA SER A 292 -17.86 -1.75 16.01
C SER A 292 -17.96 -0.51 15.15
N LYS A 293 -18.22 0.65 15.77
CA LYS A 293 -18.27 1.95 15.06
C LYS A 293 -16.92 2.34 14.45
N ARG A 294 -15.81 2.00 15.11
CA ARG A 294 -14.44 2.21 14.59
C ARG A 294 -14.07 1.21 13.49
N TYR A 295 -14.51 -0.05 13.60
CA TYR A 295 -14.35 -1.04 12.55
C TYR A 295 -15.17 -0.69 11.30
N ARG A 296 -16.44 -0.29 11.47
CA ARG A 296 -17.28 0.27 10.41
C ARG A 296 -16.56 1.39 9.66
N GLN A 297 -15.94 2.34 10.38
CA GLN A 297 -15.18 3.43 9.75
C GLN A 297 -14.10 2.91 8.79
N ARG A 298 -13.42 1.81 9.13
CA ARG A 298 -12.42 1.20 8.25
C ARG A 298 -13.06 0.72 6.94
N VAL A 299 -14.16 -0.02 7.03
CA VAL A 299 -14.85 -0.59 5.86
C VAL A 299 -15.44 0.55 5.01
N MET A 300 -16.14 1.49 5.63
CA MET A 300 -16.70 2.67 4.97
C MET A 300 -15.63 3.51 4.29
N HIS A 301 -14.51 3.79 4.95
CA HIS A 301 -13.43 4.57 4.32
C HIS A 301 -12.84 3.82 3.13
N LYS A 302 -12.74 2.48 3.21
CA LYS A 302 -12.16 1.68 2.13
C LYS A 302 -13.02 1.56 0.89
N PHE A 303 -14.32 1.35 1.06
CA PHE A 303 -15.22 0.96 -0.03
C PHE A 303 -16.32 1.98 -0.34
N LYS A 304 -16.44 3.06 0.45
CA LYS A 304 -17.44 4.11 0.24
C LYS A 304 -16.84 5.51 0.21
N TYR A 305 -16.32 6.02 1.33
CA TYR A 305 -15.93 7.45 1.42
C TYR A 305 -14.80 7.84 0.47
N TYR A 306 -13.83 6.96 0.27
CA TYR A 306 -12.77 7.22 -0.71
C TYR A 306 -13.30 7.20 -2.15
N ASN A 307 -14.27 6.32 -2.42
CA ASN A 307 -14.95 6.28 -3.71
C ASN A 307 -15.78 7.55 -3.94
N ASP A 308 -16.56 8.00 -2.94
CA ASP A 308 -17.34 9.24 -2.99
C ASP A 308 -16.46 10.47 -3.31
N ARG A 309 -15.17 10.45 -2.93
CA ARG A 309 -14.22 11.56 -3.14
C ARG A 309 -13.39 11.42 -4.42
N PHE A 310 -12.88 10.23 -4.71
CA PHE A 310 -11.84 10.01 -5.73
C PHE A 310 -12.23 8.98 -6.79
N ASN A 311 -13.46 8.45 -6.74
CA ASN A 311 -13.95 7.38 -7.63
C ASN A 311 -13.02 6.15 -7.67
N LYS A 312 -12.40 5.83 -6.53
CA LYS A 312 -11.48 4.70 -6.36
C LYS A 312 -11.78 3.95 -5.06
N THR A 313 -11.44 2.67 -5.03
CA THR A 313 -11.45 1.86 -3.80
C THR A 313 -10.11 2.04 -3.07
N LEU A 314 -10.13 2.32 -1.77
CA LEU A 314 -8.92 2.49 -0.94
C LEU A 314 -8.38 1.13 -0.45
N CYS A 315 -8.33 0.14 -1.33
CA CYS A 315 -7.83 -1.20 -1.07
C CYS A 315 -7.18 -1.77 -2.34
N THR A 316 -5.99 -2.36 -2.21
CA THR A 316 -5.28 -3.03 -3.31
C THR A 316 -5.37 -4.56 -3.24
N GLY A 317 -6.11 -5.11 -2.28
CA GLY A 317 -6.25 -6.56 -2.09
C GLY A 317 -4.95 -7.30 -1.78
N CYS A 318 -3.92 -6.61 -1.27
CA CYS A 318 -2.62 -7.20 -0.94
C CYS A 318 -2.66 -8.25 0.18
N GLY A 319 -3.75 -8.35 0.95
CA GLY A 319 -3.93 -9.37 1.99
C GLY A 319 -3.18 -9.14 3.31
N ARG A 320 -2.29 -8.15 3.43
CA ARG A 320 -1.47 -7.93 4.65
C ARG A 320 -2.31 -7.82 5.92
N CYS A 321 -3.43 -7.12 5.84
CA CYS A 321 -4.34 -6.96 6.96
C CYS A 321 -5.04 -8.25 7.40
N VAL A 322 -5.26 -9.19 6.48
CA VAL A 322 -5.84 -10.51 6.75
C VAL A 322 -4.79 -11.39 7.40
N ARG A 323 -3.58 -11.48 6.81
CA ARG A 323 -2.46 -12.30 7.34
C ARG A 323 -2.05 -11.92 8.77
N ALA A 324 -2.05 -10.64 9.08
CA ALA A 324 -1.53 -10.13 10.35
C ALA A 324 -2.60 -10.04 11.45
N CYS A 325 -3.85 -10.40 11.17
CA CYS A 325 -4.90 -10.29 12.16
C CYS A 325 -4.82 -11.46 13.17
N PRO A 326 -4.60 -11.20 14.47
CA PRO A 326 -4.46 -12.28 15.47
C PRO A 326 -5.76 -13.04 15.73
N VAL A 327 -6.89 -12.51 15.25
CA VAL A 327 -8.23 -13.08 15.42
C VAL A 327 -8.86 -13.48 14.09
N ASN A 328 -8.05 -13.56 13.03
CA ASN A 328 -8.48 -13.93 11.67
C ASN A 328 -9.67 -13.09 11.15
N LEU A 329 -9.69 -11.80 11.48
CA LEU A 329 -10.68 -10.88 10.94
C LEU A 329 -10.31 -10.51 9.50
N ASP A 330 -11.14 -10.97 8.57
CA ASP A 330 -10.89 -10.86 7.14
C ASP A 330 -11.81 -9.83 6.50
N ILE A 331 -11.22 -8.72 6.03
CA ILE A 331 -12.00 -7.65 5.40
C ILE A 331 -12.67 -8.08 4.09
N TYR A 332 -12.08 -9.02 3.35
CA TYR A 332 -12.69 -9.56 2.14
C TYR A 332 -13.97 -10.33 2.52
N GLN A 333 -13.92 -11.17 3.55
CA GLN A 333 -15.10 -11.93 4.00
C GLN A 333 -16.22 -10.98 4.45
N VAL A 334 -15.89 -9.95 5.23
CA VAL A 334 -16.87 -8.94 5.67
C VAL A 334 -17.58 -8.28 4.50
N VAL A 335 -16.85 -7.82 3.47
CA VAL A 335 -17.50 -7.18 2.32
C VAL A 335 -18.19 -8.19 1.39
N SER A 336 -17.75 -9.44 1.34
CA SER A 336 -18.48 -10.51 0.66
C SER A 336 -19.80 -10.85 1.36
N GLU A 337 -19.84 -10.86 2.68
CA GLU A 337 -21.06 -11.12 3.45
C GLU A 337 -22.09 -10.01 3.24
N ILE A 338 -21.65 -8.75 3.26
CA ILE A 338 -22.46 -7.58 2.89
C ILE A 338 -23.16 -7.77 1.54
N THR A 339 -22.44 -8.27 0.52
CA THR A 339 -23.05 -8.50 -0.80
C THR A 339 -24.07 -9.64 -0.84
N LYS A 340 -23.98 -10.62 0.06
CA LYS A 340 -24.94 -11.75 0.12
C LYS A 340 -26.25 -11.35 0.78
N GLU A 341 -26.22 -10.48 1.78
CA GLU A 341 -27.43 -9.95 2.43
C GLU A 341 -28.32 -9.21 1.43
N ASN A 342 -27.74 -8.33 0.61
CA ASN A 342 -28.47 -7.63 -0.46
C ASN A 342 -29.21 -8.61 -1.40
N SER A 343 -28.61 -9.75 -1.76
CA SER A 343 -29.27 -10.71 -2.65
C SER A 343 -30.47 -11.39 -2.00
N LEU A 344 -30.46 -11.57 -0.68
CA LEU A 344 -31.59 -12.13 0.05
C LEU A 344 -32.70 -11.10 0.21
N GLU A 345 -32.39 -9.84 0.50
CA GLU A 345 -33.39 -8.76 0.57
C GLU A 345 -34.04 -8.48 -0.79
N GLU A 346 -33.27 -8.50 -1.89
CA GLU A 346 -33.80 -8.35 -3.26
C GLU A 346 -34.70 -9.53 -3.64
N THR A 347 -34.29 -10.77 -3.36
CA THR A 347 -35.09 -11.97 -3.64
C THR A 347 -36.40 -11.99 -2.84
N LEU A 348 -36.38 -11.53 -1.59
CA LEU A 348 -37.59 -11.42 -0.76
C LEU A 348 -38.53 -10.31 -1.26
N ASN A 349 -37.99 -9.18 -1.72
CA ASN A 349 -38.80 -8.08 -2.26
C ASN A 349 -39.41 -8.42 -3.63
N GLU A 350 -38.73 -9.21 -4.48
CA GLU A 350 -39.28 -9.71 -5.74
C GLU A 350 -40.37 -10.78 -5.55
N GLN A 351 -40.37 -11.51 -4.43
CA GLN A 351 -41.43 -12.48 -4.08
C GLN A 351 -42.68 -11.82 -3.47
N HIS A 352 -42.62 -10.53 -3.16
CA HIS A 352 -43.72 -9.74 -2.57
C HIS A 352 -44.29 -8.67 -3.51
N LEU A 353 -43.83 -8.62 -4.77
CA LEU A 353 -44.44 -7.91 -5.90
C LEU A 353 -45.14 -8.92 -6.81
#